data_AF-A0A7Y4H5P8-F1
#
_entry.id   AF-A0A7Y4H5P8-F1
#
_cell.length_a   1.000
_cell.length_b   1.000
_cell.length_c   1.000
_cell.angle_alpha   90.00
_cell.angle_beta   90.00
_cell.angle_gamma   90.00
#
_symmetry.space_group_name_H-M   'P 1'
#
loop_
_entity.id
_entity.type
_entity.pdbx_description
1 polymer ?
#
loop_
_entity_poly.entity_id
_entity_poly.type
_entity_poly.pdbx_seq_one_letter_code
_entity_poly.pdbx_strand_id
1 'polypeptide(L)'
;MLNGLYKVEYGVNDAFGRSIMCMHNGKLLGGNSAFAHLGTYQETAEEILGEVITQRHNDDLHYKPLMDTDVAAISVRGRLKGNKIRFEGSAAPRPGALFWAELTRLDDEALPPVGTVGQGGIVNGLYSLRLRALDGVEAGLSGVMLLLDGRILGGDAFFYYLGSYSSADGRWKGEILNQEHTPAKGENPVFGGHEVGIGFTGTCDDAGAELEAIALAGKRSLRLAATLKLMQPV
;
A
#
# COMPACT_ATOMS: atom_id res chain seq x y z
N MET A 1 -11.37 -3.06 16.84
CA MET A 1 -9.92 -3.16 17.13
C MET A 1 -9.06 -3.45 15.89
N LEU A 2 -9.70 -3.74 14.74
CA LEU A 2 -9.01 -4.16 13.52
C LEU A 2 -8.51 -3.00 12.64
N ASN A 3 -8.84 -1.74 12.96
CA ASN A 3 -8.34 -0.62 12.17
C ASN A 3 -6.82 -0.49 12.33
N GLY A 4 -6.11 -0.36 11.21
CA GLY A 4 -4.66 -0.20 11.19
C GLY A 4 -4.03 -0.57 9.85
N LEU A 5 -2.72 -0.38 9.75
CA LEU A 5 -1.91 -0.85 8.64
C LEU A 5 -1.28 -2.21 8.98
N TYR A 6 -1.30 -3.12 8.02
CA TYR A 6 -0.78 -4.47 8.15
C TYR A 6 0.18 -4.75 7.01
N LYS A 7 1.31 -5.41 7.32
CA LYS A 7 2.06 -6.15 6.30
C LYS A 7 1.39 -7.50 6.08
N VAL A 8 1.39 -7.96 4.84
CA VAL A 8 0.68 -9.18 4.44
C VAL A 8 1.63 -10.10 3.70
N GLU A 9 1.66 -11.36 4.11
CA GLU A 9 2.15 -12.46 3.29
C GLU A 9 0.97 -13.35 2.93
N TYR A 10 0.82 -13.71 1.67
CA TYR A 10 -0.32 -14.50 1.20
C TYR A 10 0.11 -15.50 0.14
N GLY A 11 -0.66 -16.56 -0.02
CA GLY A 11 -0.33 -17.59 -0.99
C GLY A 11 -1.52 -18.40 -1.45
N VAL A 12 -1.29 -19.07 -2.59
CA VAL A 12 -2.18 -20.09 -3.15
C VAL A 12 -1.29 -21.26 -3.55
N ASN A 13 -1.49 -22.41 -2.91
CA ASN A 13 -0.60 -23.57 -3.05
C ASN A 13 0.86 -23.18 -2.75
N ASP A 14 1.80 -23.49 -3.65
CA ASP A 14 3.25 -23.26 -3.48
C ASP A 14 3.69 -21.84 -3.84
N ALA A 15 2.80 -21.01 -4.41
CA ALA A 15 3.12 -19.64 -4.79
C ALA A 15 2.67 -18.67 -3.69
N PHE A 16 3.51 -17.67 -3.40
CA PHE A 16 3.22 -16.65 -2.41
C PHE A 16 3.60 -15.24 -2.90
N GLY A 17 2.99 -14.24 -2.29
CA GLY A 17 3.22 -12.82 -2.54
C GLY A 17 3.20 -12.03 -1.23
N ARG A 18 3.55 -10.76 -1.36
CA ARG A 18 3.58 -9.79 -0.26
C ARG A 18 2.84 -8.53 -0.65
N SER A 19 2.21 -7.90 0.34
CA SER A 19 1.50 -6.65 0.18
C SER A 19 1.39 -5.90 1.50
N ILE A 20 0.87 -4.68 1.43
CA ILE A 20 0.33 -3.98 2.58
C ILE A 20 -1.20 -4.01 2.52
N MET A 21 -1.84 -3.92 3.68
CA MET A 21 -3.29 -3.83 3.81
C MET A 21 -3.66 -2.86 4.91
N CYS A 22 -4.39 -1.82 4.57
CA CYS A 22 -5.09 -1.00 5.54
C CYS A 22 -6.48 -1.57 5.78
N MET A 23 -6.76 -1.86 7.05
CA MET A 23 -8.11 -2.15 7.51
C MET A 23 -8.68 -0.86 8.11
N HIS A 24 -9.83 -0.40 7.63
CA HIS A 24 -10.45 0.81 8.16
C HIS A 24 -11.96 0.78 7.97
N ASN A 25 -12.73 0.83 9.06
CA ASN A 25 -14.20 0.94 9.04
C ASN A 25 -14.88 -0.09 8.12
N GLY A 26 -14.52 -1.36 8.26
CA GLY A 26 -15.06 -2.45 7.44
C GLY A 26 -14.51 -2.53 6.01
N LYS A 27 -13.51 -1.72 5.65
CA LYS A 27 -12.80 -1.78 4.36
C LYS A 27 -11.45 -2.47 4.47
N LEU A 28 -11.08 -3.16 3.40
CA LEU A 28 -9.76 -3.72 3.14
C LEU A 28 -9.17 -2.97 1.93
N LEU A 29 -8.14 -2.17 2.15
CA LEU A 29 -7.55 -1.30 1.12
C LEU A 29 -6.04 -1.47 1.13
N GLY A 30 -5.48 -2.01 0.07
CA GLY A 30 -4.06 -2.31 0.04
C GLY A 30 -3.58 -2.71 -1.33
N GLY A 31 -2.44 -3.37 -1.36
CA GLY A 31 -1.80 -3.75 -2.61
C GLY A 31 -0.30 -3.92 -2.48
N ASN A 32 0.32 -4.17 -3.63
CA ASN A 32 1.75 -4.31 -3.79
C ASN A 32 2.21 -3.58 -5.05
N SER A 33 3.40 -3.92 -5.54
CA SER A 33 4.04 -3.28 -6.68
C SER A 33 3.23 -3.31 -7.98
N ALA A 34 2.29 -4.25 -8.13
CA ALA A 34 1.52 -4.38 -9.37
C ALA A 34 0.03 -4.63 -9.21
N PHE A 35 -0.44 -5.01 -8.01
CA PHE A 35 -1.83 -5.33 -7.74
C PHE A 35 -2.38 -4.50 -6.60
N ALA A 36 -3.57 -3.96 -6.79
CA ALA A 36 -4.37 -3.35 -5.75
C ALA A 36 -5.28 -4.42 -5.15
N HIS A 37 -5.56 -4.30 -3.86
CA HIS A 37 -6.46 -5.17 -3.11
C HIS A 37 -7.56 -4.31 -2.50
N LEU A 38 -8.80 -4.56 -2.94
CA LEU A 38 -9.97 -3.77 -2.58
C LEU A 38 -11.03 -4.71 -2.03
N GLY A 39 -11.53 -4.43 -0.83
CA GLY A 39 -12.45 -5.34 -0.19
C GLY A 39 -13.20 -4.78 0.99
N THR A 40 -13.96 -5.66 1.62
CA THR A 40 -14.68 -5.38 2.85
C THR A 40 -14.45 -6.49 3.85
N TYR A 41 -14.60 -6.16 5.13
CA TYR A 41 -14.59 -7.14 6.20
C TYR A 41 -15.73 -6.87 7.19
N GLN A 42 -16.19 -7.94 7.83
CA GLN A 42 -17.12 -7.90 8.95
C GLN A 42 -16.52 -8.67 10.11
N GLU A 43 -16.50 -8.04 11.28
CA GLU A 43 -16.09 -8.68 12.54
C GLU A 43 -17.33 -9.19 13.26
N THR A 44 -17.36 -10.49 13.54
CA THR A 44 -18.35 -11.12 14.41
C THR A 44 -17.70 -11.49 15.75
N ALA A 45 -18.48 -12.00 16.71
CA ALA A 45 -17.93 -12.45 17.98
C ALA A 45 -16.90 -13.60 17.84
N GLU A 46 -16.96 -14.38 16.75
CA GLU A 46 -16.18 -15.60 16.57
C GLU A 46 -15.13 -15.50 15.46
N GLU A 47 -15.37 -14.70 14.43
CA GLU A 47 -14.51 -14.63 13.25
C GLU A 47 -14.63 -13.31 12.50
N ILE A 48 -13.62 -13.06 11.66
CA ILE A 48 -13.57 -11.98 10.69
C ILE A 48 -13.84 -12.59 9.32
N LEU A 49 -14.87 -12.13 8.64
CA LEU A 49 -15.20 -12.50 7.27
C LEU A 49 -14.77 -11.39 6.34
N GLY A 50 -14.14 -11.73 5.21
CA GLY A 50 -13.66 -10.76 4.24
C GLY A 50 -13.88 -11.17 2.79
N GLU A 51 -14.17 -10.19 1.96
CA GLU A 51 -14.25 -10.32 0.50
C GLU A 51 -13.28 -9.33 -0.12
N VAL A 52 -12.40 -9.79 -1.01
CA VAL A 52 -11.34 -8.99 -1.63
C VAL A 52 -11.32 -9.23 -3.13
N ILE A 53 -11.27 -8.15 -3.89
CA ILE A 53 -10.88 -8.13 -5.29
C ILE A 53 -9.42 -7.70 -5.35
N THR A 54 -8.58 -8.53 -5.97
CA THR A 54 -7.25 -8.11 -6.41
C THR A 54 -7.30 -7.74 -7.89
N GLN A 55 -6.71 -6.60 -8.26
CA GLN A 55 -6.70 -6.08 -9.63
C GLN A 55 -5.34 -5.49 -9.99
N ARG A 56 -4.83 -5.79 -11.18
CA ARG A 56 -3.60 -5.19 -11.72
C ARG A 56 -3.74 -3.68 -11.90
N HIS A 57 -2.72 -2.94 -11.47
CA HIS A 57 -2.54 -1.50 -11.74
C HIS A 57 -1.23 -1.17 -12.48
N ASN A 58 -0.31 -2.14 -12.55
CA ASN A 58 0.96 -2.02 -13.26
C ASN A 58 1.07 -3.07 -14.37
N ASP A 59 1.21 -2.61 -15.62
CA ASP A 59 1.26 -3.44 -16.83
C ASP A 59 2.64 -4.03 -17.12
N ASP A 60 3.63 -3.81 -16.26
CA ASP A 60 4.93 -4.47 -16.38
C ASP A 60 4.81 -6.00 -16.24
N LEU A 61 5.18 -6.69 -17.32
CA LEU A 61 5.05 -8.14 -17.48
C LEU A 61 5.98 -8.95 -16.57
N HIS A 62 6.98 -8.32 -15.94
CA HIS A 62 7.80 -8.97 -14.92
C HIS A 62 6.98 -9.32 -13.68
N TYR A 63 5.91 -8.56 -13.40
CA TYR A 63 4.99 -8.87 -12.31
C TYR A 63 3.94 -9.89 -12.76
N LYS A 64 4.25 -11.17 -12.52
CA LYS A 64 3.34 -12.28 -12.80
C LYS A 64 2.18 -12.33 -11.79
N PRO A 65 0.93 -12.50 -12.26
CA PRO A 65 -0.20 -12.67 -11.36
C PRO A 65 -0.09 -14.00 -10.60
N LEU A 66 -0.38 -13.98 -9.29
CA LEU A 66 -0.33 -15.20 -8.45
C LEU A 66 -1.34 -16.27 -8.91
N MET A 67 -2.47 -15.83 -9.46
CA MET A 67 -3.61 -16.66 -9.83
C MET A 67 -3.78 -16.80 -11.35
N ASP A 68 -2.72 -16.54 -12.12
CA ASP A 68 -2.73 -16.56 -13.60
C ASP A 68 -3.79 -15.63 -14.25
N THR A 69 -4.26 -14.62 -13.51
CA THR A 69 -5.23 -13.62 -13.98
C THR A 69 -4.97 -12.26 -13.33
N ASP A 70 -5.30 -11.20 -14.05
CA ASP A 70 -5.12 -9.82 -13.58
C ASP A 70 -6.20 -9.35 -12.61
N VAL A 71 -7.33 -10.07 -12.55
CA VAL A 71 -8.42 -9.82 -11.61
C VAL A 71 -8.84 -11.11 -10.93
N ALA A 72 -8.88 -11.12 -9.60
CA ALA A 72 -9.34 -12.27 -8.83
C ALA A 72 -10.20 -11.85 -7.63
N ALA A 73 -11.30 -12.56 -7.43
CA ALA A 73 -12.13 -12.47 -6.24
C ALA A 73 -11.70 -13.53 -5.21
N ILE A 74 -11.60 -13.13 -3.94
CA ILE A 74 -11.10 -13.94 -2.84
C ILE A 74 -12.05 -13.75 -1.64
N SER A 75 -12.58 -14.86 -1.15
CA SER A 75 -13.39 -14.90 0.07
C SER A 75 -12.57 -15.53 1.18
N VAL A 76 -12.48 -14.88 2.33
CA VAL A 76 -11.65 -15.30 3.47
C VAL A 76 -12.40 -15.28 4.79
N ARG A 77 -11.96 -16.15 5.70
CA ARG A 77 -12.34 -16.12 7.12
C ARG A 77 -11.10 -16.20 7.99
N GLY A 78 -11.13 -15.56 9.15
CA GLY A 78 -9.96 -15.48 10.01
C GLY A 78 -10.26 -15.01 11.42
N ARG A 79 -9.21 -14.93 12.24
CA ARG A 79 -9.30 -14.44 13.63
C ARG A 79 -8.09 -13.61 13.98
N LEU A 80 -8.30 -12.56 14.77
CA LEU A 80 -7.23 -11.81 15.41
C LEU A 80 -6.61 -12.64 16.54
N LYS A 81 -5.29 -12.79 16.53
CA LYS A 81 -4.49 -13.40 17.61
C LYS A 81 -3.29 -12.51 17.90
N GLY A 82 -3.32 -11.81 19.02
CA GLY A 82 -2.31 -10.80 19.34
C GLY A 82 -2.33 -9.68 18.29
N ASN A 83 -1.19 -9.44 17.63
CA ASN A 83 -1.05 -8.45 16.56
C ASN A 83 -1.20 -9.03 15.14
N LYS A 84 -1.64 -10.30 15.00
CA LYS A 84 -1.76 -10.98 13.71
C LYS A 84 -3.19 -11.41 13.39
N ILE A 85 -3.55 -11.41 12.11
CA ILE A 85 -4.75 -12.04 11.59
C ILE A 85 -4.31 -13.11 10.60
N ARG A 86 -4.76 -14.35 10.81
CA ARG A 86 -4.62 -15.43 9.83
C ARG A 86 -5.95 -15.57 9.10
N PHE A 87 -5.92 -15.40 7.79
CA PHE A 87 -7.02 -15.65 6.88
C PHE A 87 -6.81 -16.93 6.11
N GLU A 88 -7.89 -17.69 5.93
CA GLU A 88 -7.97 -18.84 5.04
C GLU A 88 -9.25 -18.75 4.22
N GLY A 89 -9.19 -19.23 2.99
CA GLY A 89 -10.31 -19.07 2.08
C GLY A 89 -10.09 -19.66 0.70
N SER A 90 -10.85 -19.14 -0.25
CA SER A 90 -10.85 -19.60 -1.64
C SER A 90 -10.72 -18.42 -2.59
N ALA A 91 -9.98 -18.62 -3.67
CA ALA A 91 -9.89 -17.68 -4.78
C ALA A 91 -10.68 -18.20 -5.98
N ALA A 92 -11.61 -17.40 -6.51
CA ALA A 92 -12.50 -17.81 -7.59
C ALA A 92 -11.75 -18.31 -8.86
N PRO A 93 -10.61 -17.72 -9.29
CA PRO A 93 -9.85 -18.23 -10.43
C PRO A 93 -9.12 -19.56 -10.18
N ARG A 94 -9.03 -20.01 -8.93
CA ARG A 94 -8.40 -21.28 -8.54
C ARG A 94 -9.35 -22.10 -7.65
N PRO A 95 -10.48 -22.60 -8.17
CA PRO A 95 -11.41 -23.40 -7.37
C PRO A 95 -10.72 -24.62 -6.75
N GLY A 96 -10.93 -24.84 -5.45
CA GLY A 96 -10.32 -25.95 -4.71
C GLY A 96 -8.88 -25.72 -4.23
N ALA A 97 -8.22 -24.64 -4.66
CA ALA A 97 -6.93 -24.25 -4.08
C ALA A 97 -7.15 -23.51 -2.76
N LEU A 98 -6.33 -23.83 -1.75
CA LEU A 98 -6.37 -23.15 -0.46
C LEU A 98 -5.67 -21.79 -0.59
N PHE A 99 -6.42 -20.71 -0.45
CA PHE A 99 -5.86 -19.38 -0.25
C PHE A 99 -5.58 -19.17 1.24
N TRP A 100 -4.44 -18.56 1.54
CA TRP A 100 -4.12 -18.11 2.89
C TRP A 100 -3.49 -16.72 2.89
N ALA A 101 -3.66 -15.99 3.98
CA ALA A 101 -2.95 -14.74 4.24
C ALA A 101 -2.62 -14.56 5.72
N GLU A 102 -1.43 -14.03 6.01
CA GLU A 102 -1.01 -13.58 7.33
C GLU A 102 -0.85 -12.08 7.32
N LEU A 103 -1.70 -11.39 8.08
CA LEU A 103 -1.60 -9.97 8.30
C LEU A 103 -0.91 -9.75 9.64
N THR A 104 0.19 -9.02 9.66
CA THR A 104 0.84 -8.57 10.89
C THR A 104 0.69 -7.07 10.99
N ARG A 105 0.07 -6.59 12.07
CA ARG A 105 -0.13 -5.16 12.31
C ARG A 105 1.22 -4.47 12.42
N LEU A 106 1.38 -3.39 11.68
CA LEU A 106 2.51 -2.48 11.78
C LEU A 106 2.23 -1.45 12.87
N ASP A 107 3.28 -1.06 13.57
CA ASP A 107 3.21 0.00 14.56
C ASP A 107 3.07 1.35 13.86
N ASP A 108 2.13 2.15 14.31
CA ASP A 108 1.80 3.47 13.78
C ASP A 108 1.83 4.56 14.86
N GLU A 109 2.32 4.25 16.07
CA GLU A 109 2.38 5.17 17.21
C GLU A 109 3.30 6.38 16.97
N ALA A 110 4.32 6.23 16.12
CA ALA A 110 5.28 7.29 15.77
C ALA A 110 4.86 8.14 14.56
N LEU A 111 3.61 8.00 14.08
CA LEU A 111 3.13 8.79 12.96
C LEU A 111 3.11 10.30 13.28
N PRO A 112 3.53 11.16 12.33
CA PRO A 112 3.36 12.59 12.49
C PRO A 112 1.87 12.94 12.67
N PRO A 113 1.53 14.10 13.26
CA PRO A 113 0.16 14.59 13.28
C PRO A 113 -0.47 14.58 11.87
N VAL A 114 -1.77 14.27 11.77
CA VAL A 114 -2.47 14.40 10.48
C VAL A 114 -2.36 15.83 9.99
N GLY A 115 -2.13 16.00 8.69
CA GLY A 115 -2.22 17.32 8.08
C GLY A 115 -3.68 17.70 7.81
N THR A 116 -3.88 18.90 7.27
CA THR A 116 -5.22 19.43 7.01
C THR A 116 -5.60 19.28 5.55
N VAL A 117 -6.82 18.81 5.30
CA VAL A 117 -7.41 18.74 3.96
C VAL A 117 -8.50 19.81 3.84
N GLY A 118 -8.30 20.75 2.92
CA GLY A 118 -9.21 21.86 2.62
C GLY A 118 -9.89 21.70 1.28
N GLN A 119 -10.63 22.74 0.87
CA GLN A 119 -11.29 22.78 -0.43
C GLN A 119 -10.29 22.61 -1.58
N GLY A 120 -10.65 21.83 -2.61
CA GLY A 120 -9.76 21.52 -3.72
C GLY A 120 -8.54 20.67 -3.31
N GLY A 121 -8.58 20.07 -2.12
CA GLY A 121 -7.59 19.09 -1.69
C GLY A 121 -7.81 17.73 -2.35
N ILE A 122 -6.78 16.89 -2.30
CA ILE A 122 -6.80 15.53 -2.83
C ILE A 122 -7.88 14.68 -2.14
N VAL A 123 -8.54 13.83 -2.93
CA VAL A 123 -9.65 12.99 -2.48
C VAL A 123 -9.14 11.84 -1.59
N ASN A 124 -9.91 11.47 -0.57
CA ASN A 124 -9.61 10.25 0.19
C ASN A 124 -9.77 9.01 -0.71
N GLY A 125 -8.77 8.14 -0.72
CA GLY A 125 -8.80 6.98 -1.59
C GLY A 125 -7.54 6.15 -1.62
N LEU A 126 -7.64 4.99 -2.24
CA LEU A 126 -6.49 4.17 -2.61
C LEU A 126 -6.01 4.58 -4.01
N TYR A 127 -4.72 4.87 -4.13
CA TYR A 127 -4.05 5.32 -5.33
C TYR A 127 -2.98 4.31 -5.76
N SER A 128 -2.81 4.12 -7.07
CA SER A 128 -1.59 3.52 -7.60
C SER A 128 -0.48 4.57 -7.57
N LEU A 129 0.70 4.20 -7.10
CA LEU A 129 1.89 5.04 -7.06
C LEU A 129 2.87 4.58 -8.13
N ARG A 130 3.33 5.51 -8.98
CA ARG A 130 4.50 5.32 -9.83
C ARG A 130 5.54 6.38 -9.55
N LEU A 131 6.75 5.95 -9.17
CA LEU A 131 7.86 6.79 -8.76
C LEU A 131 9.06 6.56 -9.69
N ARG A 132 9.74 7.65 -10.02
CA ARG A 132 11.01 7.65 -10.75
C ARG A 132 12.05 8.51 -10.05
N ALA A 133 13.30 8.08 -10.03
CA ALA A 133 14.41 8.93 -9.63
C ALA A 133 14.75 9.93 -10.75
N LEU A 134 15.13 11.14 -10.36
CA LEU A 134 15.49 12.22 -11.28
C LEU A 134 17.00 12.38 -11.46
N ASP A 135 17.81 11.75 -10.60
CA ASP A 135 19.27 11.90 -10.57
C ASP A 135 20.01 10.84 -11.42
N GLY A 136 19.37 10.35 -12.48
CA GLY A 136 19.95 9.36 -13.41
C GLY A 136 20.08 7.94 -12.85
N VAL A 137 19.44 7.65 -11.71
CA VAL A 137 19.31 6.30 -11.16
C VAL A 137 18.13 5.62 -11.83
N GLU A 138 18.35 4.44 -12.42
CA GLU A 138 17.27 3.60 -12.94
C GLU A 138 16.55 2.92 -11.76
N ALA A 139 15.64 3.67 -11.15
CA ALA A 139 14.84 3.26 -10.01
C ALA A 139 13.38 3.60 -10.29
N GLY A 140 12.70 2.71 -11.01
CA GLY A 140 11.24 2.71 -11.10
C GLY A 140 10.68 1.96 -9.90
N LEU A 141 9.93 2.65 -9.04
CA LEU A 141 9.19 2.02 -7.95
C LEU A 141 7.71 2.16 -8.20
N SER A 142 6.98 1.07 -8.00
CA SER A 142 5.53 1.01 -8.12
C SER A 142 4.96 0.43 -6.83
N GLY A 143 3.78 0.92 -6.44
CA GLY A 143 3.12 0.52 -5.20
C GLY A 143 1.73 1.11 -5.09
N VAL A 144 1.20 1.13 -3.88
CA VAL A 144 -0.09 1.75 -3.57
C VAL A 144 0.03 2.74 -2.42
N MET A 145 -0.83 3.75 -2.42
CA MET A 145 -0.91 4.76 -1.37
C MET A 145 -2.37 5.04 -1.03
N LEU A 146 -2.74 4.84 0.23
CA LEU A 146 -3.99 5.27 0.83
C LEU A 146 -3.82 6.66 1.41
N LEU A 147 -4.64 7.59 0.94
CA LEU A 147 -4.78 8.93 1.49
C LEU A 147 -6.10 9.01 2.24
N LEU A 148 -6.04 9.38 3.52
CA LEU A 148 -7.21 9.45 4.38
C LEU A 148 -7.06 10.58 5.38
N ASP A 149 -7.81 11.67 5.20
CA ASP A 149 -7.91 12.79 6.14
C ASP A 149 -6.53 13.31 6.61
N GLY A 150 -5.64 13.58 5.66
CA GLY A 150 -4.30 14.09 5.94
C GLY A 150 -3.30 13.03 6.43
N ARG A 151 -3.67 11.75 6.41
CA ARG A 151 -2.81 10.58 6.68
C ARG A 151 -2.34 9.92 5.39
N ILE A 152 -1.08 9.49 5.36
CA ILE A 152 -0.54 8.62 4.31
C ILE A 152 -0.27 7.23 4.91
N LEU A 153 -0.83 6.21 4.28
CA LEU A 153 -0.50 4.80 4.50
C LEU A 153 -0.21 4.17 3.14
N GLY A 154 0.75 3.26 3.01
CA GLY A 154 1.00 2.65 1.73
C GLY A 154 2.13 1.66 1.75
N GLY A 155 2.54 1.24 0.57
CA GLY A 155 3.66 0.32 0.42
C GLY A 155 3.65 -0.42 -0.90
N ASP A 156 4.57 -1.35 -0.97
CA ASP A 156 4.79 -2.27 -2.07
C ASP A 156 5.12 -3.67 -1.51
N ALA A 157 5.69 -4.54 -2.33
CA ALA A 157 6.03 -5.91 -1.91
C ALA A 157 7.11 -5.98 -0.80
N PHE A 158 7.88 -4.92 -0.58
CA PHE A 158 9.05 -4.90 0.30
C PHE A 158 9.04 -3.76 1.33
N PHE A 159 8.46 -2.62 0.96
CA PHE A 159 8.42 -1.41 1.76
C PHE A 159 7.00 -1.04 2.17
N TYR A 160 6.89 -0.32 3.29
CA TYR A 160 5.68 0.38 3.67
C TYR A 160 5.98 1.86 3.87
N TYR A 161 4.94 2.67 3.66
CA TYR A 161 5.00 4.12 3.71
C TYR A 161 4.03 4.61 4.78
N LEU A 162 4.53 5.43 5.70
CA LEU A 162 3.77 6.06 6.75
C LEU A 162 4.00 7.56 6.69
N GLY A 163 2.97 8.39 6.83
CA GLY A 163 3.18 9.82 6.74
C GLY A 163 1.94 10.66 6.99
N SER A 164 2.09 11.94 6.73
CA SER A 164 1.03 12.93 6.78
C SER A 164 1.12 13.87 5.57
N TYR A 165 -0.03 14.42 5.19
CA TYR A 165 -0.10 15.41 4.13
C TYR A 165 -1.10 16.50 4.49
N SER A 166 -0.85 17.70 3.97
CA SER A 166 -1.84 18.76 3.89
C SER A 166 -2.16 19.05 2.42
N SER A 167 -3.42 19.32 2.11
CA SER A 167 -3.86 19.56 0.74
C SER A 167 -5.01 20.54 0.66
N ALA A 168 -4.90 21.51 -0.23
CA ALA A 168 -5.93 22.51 -0.53
C ALA A 168 -5.59 23.19 -1.87
N ASP A 169 -6.59 23.77 -2.52
CA ASP A 169 -6.42 24.62 -3.72
C ASP A 169 -5.60 23.96 -4.85
N GLY A 170 -5.81 22.66 -5.09
CA GLY A 170 -5.12 21.88 -6.11
C GLY A 170 -3.64 21.60 -5.79
N ARG A 171 -3.22 21.81 -4.54
CA ARG A 171 -1.85 21.59 -4.06
C ARG A 171 -1.83 20.65 -2.89
N TRP A 172 -0.70 19.97 -2.73
CA TRP A 172 -0.46 19.12 -1.57
C TRP A 172 1.02 19.07 -1.22
N LYS A 173 1.31 18.81 0.05
CA LYS A 173 2.66 18.63 0.58
C LYS A 173 2.61 17.71 1.77
N GLY A 174 3.73 17.09 2.09
CA GLY A 174 3.78 16.20 3.23
C GLY A 174 5.15 15.59 3.44
N GLU A 175 5.16 14.63 4.36
CA GLU A 175 6.31 13.85 4.72
C GLU A 175 5.95 12.38 4.79
N ILE A 176 6.86 11.53 4.35
CA ILE A 176 6.74 10.08 4.31
C ILE A 176 7.96 9.48 4.97
N LEU A 177 7.74 8.54 5.88
CA LEU A 177 8.72 7.57 6.34
C LEU A 177 8.57 6.32 5.49
N ASN A 178 9.64 5.96 4.79
CA ASN A 178 9.77 4.72 4.06
C ASN A 178 10.58 3.73 4.90
N GLN A 179 10.00 2.56 5.17
CA GLN A 179 10.68 1.51 5.92
C GLN A 179 10.48 0.16 5.23
N GLU A 180 11.52 -0.67 5.29
CA GLU A 180 11.48 -2.04 4.81
C GLU A 180 10.71 -2.92 5.82
N HIS A 181 9.67 -3.64 5.37
CA HIS A 181 8.97 -4.59 6.24
C HIS A 181 9.45 -6.04 6.05
N THR A 182 10.13 -6.31 4.94
CA THR A 182 10.74 -7.60 4.61
C THR A 182 12.05 -7.39 3.86
N PRO A 183 13.19 -7.96 4.31
CA PRO A 183 14.48 -7.80 3.63
C PRO A 183 14.42 -8.20 2.15
N ALA A 184 14.72 -7.27 1.25
CA ALA A 184 14.93 -7.50 -0.16
C ALA A 184 16.26 -8.22 -0.37
N LYS A 185 16.30 -9.54 -0.10
CA LYS A 185 17.50 -10.35 -0.36
C LYS A 185 17.72 -10.46 -1.87
N GLY A 186 18.67 -9.72 -2.42
CA GLY A 186 19.18 -9.87 -3.79
C GLY A 186 18.68 -8.83 -4.80
N GLU A 187 17.72 -7.98 -4.44
CA GLU A 187 17.37 -6.78 -5.19
C GLU A 187 18.05 -5.58 -4.52
N ASN A 188 18.77 -4.75 -5.29
CA ASN A 188 19.41 -3.54 -4.74
C ASN A 188 18.31 -2.53 -4.38
N PRO A 189 17.91 -2.39 -3.11
CA PRO A 189 16.86 -1.46 -2.76
C PRO A 189 17.43 -0.05 -2.89
N VAL A 190 16.66 0.87 -3.48
CA VAL A 190 17.09 2.27 -3.71
C VAL A 190 17.61 2.94 -2.43
N PHE A 191 17.14 2.47 -1.27
CA PHE A 191 17.45 3.01 0.06
C PHE A 191 18.23 2.06 1.00
N GLY A 192 18.65 0.89 0.54
CA GLY A 192 19.58 0.04 1.30
C GLY A 192 19.09 -0.49 2.66
N GLY A 193 17.77 -0.63 2.87
CA GLY A 193 17.20 -1.23 4.09
C GLY A 193 17.15 -0.32 5.32
N HIS A 194 17.26 1.00 5.16
CA HIS A 194 17.16 1.99 6.24
C HIS A 194 15.82 2.74 6.22
N GLU A 195 15.41 3.27 7.37
CA GLU A 195 14.34 4.27 7.44
C GLU A 195 14.77 5.51 6.66
N VAL A 196 13.94 5.93 5.70
CA VAL A 196 14.19 7.11 4.87
C VAL A 196 13.04 8.08 5.01
N GLY A 197 13.36 9.28 5.50
CA GLY A 197 12.47 10.43 5.48
C GLY A 197 12.43 11.05 4.09
N ILE A 198 11.22 11.30 3.61
CA ILE A 198 10.94 11.85 2.29
C ILE A 198 9.99 13.04 2.46
N GLY A 199 10.47 14.25 2.17
CA GLY A 199 9.63 15.44 2.07
C GLY A 199 9.19 15.67 0.63
N PHE A 200 7.93 16.08 0.43
CA PHE A 200 7.41 16.30 -0.92
C PHE A 200 6.47 17.51 -1.03
N THR A 201 6.33 18.01 -2.25
CA THR A 201 5.31 18.99 -2.65
C THR A 201 4.78 18.64 -4.04
N GLY A 202 3.56 19.04 -4.34
CA GLY A 202 2.93 18.68 -5.60
C GLY A 202 1.59 19.34 -5.88
N THR A 203 0.96 18.89 -6.96
CA THR A 203 -0.39 19.28 -7.39
C THR A 203 -1.33 18.10 -7.35
N CYS A 204 -2.62 18.36 -7.16
CA CYS A 204 -3.65 17.34 -7.08
C CYS A 204 -4.94 17.81 -7.73
N ASP A 205 -5.75 16.83 -8.13
CA ASP A 205 -7.12 17.00 -8.60
C ASP A 205 -7.97 15.78 -8.16
N ASP A 206 -9.20 15.69 -8.68
CA ASP A 206 -10.12 14.61 -8.34
C ASP A 206 -9.68 13.23 -8.87
N ALA A 207 -8.76 13.18 -9.84
CA ALA A 207 -8.29 11.96 -10.48
C ALA A 207 -6.97 11.44 -9.90
N GLY A 208 -6.17 12.30 -9.25
CA GLY A 208 -4.84 11.93 -8.82
C GLY A 208 -4.00 13.08 -8.27
N ALA A 209 -2.69 12.83 -8.29
CA ALA A 209 -1.69 13.79 -7.84
C ALA A 209 -0.37 13.60 -8.56
N GLU A 210 0.43 14.66 -8.62
CA GLU A 210 1.85 14.62 -8.95
C GLU A 210 2.64 15.18 -7.78
N LEU A 211 3.85 14.67 -7.57
CA LEU A 211 4.77 15.19 -6.56
C LEU A 211 6.21 15.19 -7.04
N GLU A 212 6.97 16.16 -6.54
CA GLU A 212 8.42 16.10 -6.44
C GLU A 212 8.82 15.92 -4.98
N ALA A 213 9.82 15.07 -4.76
CA ALA A 213 10.25 14.66 -3.43
C ALA A 213 11.78 14.63 -3.30
N ILE A 214 12.23 14.80 -2.06
CA ILE A 214 13.63 14.62 -1.66
C ILE A 214 13.67 13.54 -0.59
N ALA A 215 14.33 12.43 -0.90
CA ALA A 215 14.59 11.35 0.03
C ALA A 215 16.00 11.47 0.62
N LEU A 216 16.11 11.38 1.94
CA LEU A 216 17.39 11.45 2.66
C LEU A 216 17.90 10.03 2.98
N ALA A 217 18.78 9.51 2.14
CA ALA A 217 19.36 8.18 2.29
C ALA A 217 20.80 8.28 2.82
N GLY A 218 20.97 8.19 4.14
CA GLY A 218 22.26 8.36 4.81
C GLY A 218 22.85 9.75 4.55
N LYS A 219 23.99 9.83 3.84
CA LYS A 219 24.66 11.10 3.48
C LYS A 219 24.26 11.65 2.10
N ARG A 220 23.31 11.00 1.41
CA ARG A 220 22.92 11.37 0.04
C ARG A 220 21.46 11.81 0.03
N SER A 221 21.17 12.85 -0.74
CA SER A 221 19.81 13.22 -1.12
C SER A 221 19.50 12.66 -2.50
N LEU A 222 18.32 12.07 -2.66
CA LEU A 222 17.82 11.60 -3.95
C LEU A 222 16.57 12.41 -4.33
N ARG A 223 16.56 12.96 -5.54
CA ARG A 223 15.38 13.61 -6.10
C ARG A 223 14.48 12.59 -6.78
N LEU A 224 13.19 12.68 -6.47
CA LEU A 224 12.17 11.76 -6.93
C LEU A 224 11.02 12.57 -7.54
N ALA A 225 10.38 11.99 -8.54
CA ALA A 225 9.05 12.42 -8.99
C ALA A 225 8.11 11.23 -8.92
N ALA A 226 6.85 11.47 -8.56
CA ALA A 226 5.84 10.43 -8.61
C ALA A 226 4.49 10.94 -9.10
N THR A 227 3.72 10.01 -9.65
CA THR A 227 2.33 10.20 -10.05
C THR A 227 1.46 9.24 -9.26
N LEU A 228 0.37 9.76 -8.70
CA LEU A 228 -0.71 9.04 -8.06
C LEU A 228 -1.92 9.05 -8.99
N LYS A 229 -2.55 7.89 -9.16
CA LYS A 229 -3.83 7.78 -9.87
C LYS A 229 -4.86 7.11 -8.95
N LEU A 230 -6.01 7.76 -8.77
CA LEU A 230 -7.09 7.25 -7.93
C LEU A 230 -7.61 5.93 -8.50
N MET A 231 -7.65 4.90 -7.67
CA MET A 231 -8.23 3.60 -8.01
C MET A 231 -9.59 3.42 -7.36
N GLN A 232 -9.71 3.80 -6.08
CA GLN A 232 -10.93 3.65 -5.31
C GLN A 232 -11.08 4.79 -4.29
N PRO A 233 -12.11 5.64 -4.39
CA PRO A 233 -12.43 6.62 -3.35
C PRO A 233 -12.99 5.93 -2.09
N VAL A 234 -12.79 6.55 -0.92
CA VAL A 234 -13.23 6.02 0.39
C VAL A 234 -13.88 7.06 1.29
#